data_AF-A0A9D9HKX5-F1
#
_entry.id   AF-A0A9D9HKX5-F1
#
_cell.length_a   1.000
_cell.length_b   1.000
_cell.length_c   1.000
_cell.angle_alpha   90.00
_cell.angle_beta   90.00
_cell.angle_gamma   90.00
#
_symmetry.space_group_name_H-M   'P 1'
#
loop_
_entity.id
_entity.type
_entity.pdbx_description
1 polymer ?
#
loop_
_entity_poly.entity_id
_entity_poly.type
_entity_poly.pdbx_seq_one_letter_code
_entity_poly.pdbx_strand_id
1 'polypeptide(L)'
;MRRSILYAAAAVLALTSLFSCKSQYEMLLNSNDVELKYEAAFRFFNETKYTKAAALFESISVQTGGTAQDDTVQYYWGLSNYRAKDYYTAETNFDKFLESYPRSPFSSEARFLRLDCMYRSTLRYELDQSPTYRAIEAISQYLNEYPEASNAGICREMLNDLNARLDTKAFEAARLYYKMEDYIASRVAFRNVLKDDSDNIFREDILYYIAMSSYKYAQMSVPQKQKERYMTFVDDYLNFIGEYPESAYRKELDTIYRRVQKLLGRYPGMKQEEDQEQDKHDGKAFEKERRKLNRDQKAALRKEAKANEKVVDGTEDMVIIKGIQDESEINAQERNR
;
A
#
# COMPACT_ATOMS: atom_id res chain seq x y z
N MET A 1 43.27 33.44 46.39
CA MET A 1 41.91 33.79 45.92
C MET A 1 41.88 34.72 44.72
N ARG A 2 42.46 35.94 44.75
CA ARG A 2 42.39 36.86 43.58
C ARG A 2 43.03 36.33 42.29
N ARG A 3 44.21 35.69 42.36
CA ARG A 3 44.89 35.11 41.17
C ARG A 3 44.16 33.89 40.60
N SER A 4 43.62 33.01 41.45
CA SER A 4 42.83 31.85 41.02
C SER A 4 41.49 32.23 40.38
N ILE A 5 40.85 33.31 40.84
CA ILE A 5 39.65 33.88 40.20
C ILE A 5 40.00 34.51 38.84
N LEU A 6 41.15 35.17 38.72
CA LEU A 6 41.64 35.70 37.45
C LEU A 6 41.94 34.60 36.42
N TYR A 7 42.56 33.49 36.83
CA TYR A 7 42.80 32.34 35.93
C TYR A 7 41.50 31.62 35.55
N ALA A 8 40.55 31.48 36.49
CA ALA A 8 39.23 30.92 36.18
C ALA A 8 38.43 31.82 35.23
N ALA A 9 38.46 33.14 35.42
CA ALA A 9 37.82 34.10 34.52
C ALA A 9 38.47 34.09 33.13
N ALA A 10 39.80 34.04 33.04
CA ALA A 10 40.51 33.93 31.76
C ALA A 10 40.27 32.59 31.06
N ALA A 11 40.15 31.49 31.81
CA ALA A 11 39.79 30.18 31.26
C ALA A 11 38.35 30.17 30.74
N VAL A 12 37.39 30.78 31.45
CA VAL A 12 36.01 30.93 30.99
C VAL A 12 35.94 31.83 29.74
N LEU A 13 36.72 32.92 29.68
CA LEU A 13 36.78 33.82 28.52
C LEU A 13 37.44 33.16 27.30
N ALA A 14 38.46 32.31 27.52
CA ALA A 14 39.06 31.48 26.48
C ALA A 14 38.10 30.38 26.00
N LEU A 15 37.33 29.76 26.91
CA LEU A 15 36.35 28.72 26.59
C LEU A 15 35.15 29.28 25.80
N THR A 16 34.72 30.52 26.08
CA THR A 16 33.65 31.19 25.32
C THR A 16 34.12 31.74 23.97
N SER A 17 35.42 32.02 23.80
CA SER A 17 35.98 32.47 22.52
C SER A 17 35.99 31.40 21.42
N LEU A 18 35.84 30.12 21.77
CA LEU A 18 35.77 29.01 20.81
C LEU A 18 34.37 28.83 20.17
N PHE A 19 33.35 29.56 20.63
CA PHE A 19 31.97 29.40 20.14
C PHE A 19 31.53 30.45 19.10
N SER A 20 32.42 31.35 18.64
CA SER A 20 32.04 32.46 17.74
C SER A 20 32.84 32.51 16.44
N CYS A 21 32.93 31.40 15.72
CA CYS A 21 33.26 31.41 14.30
C CYS A 21 32.04 30.93 13.51
N LYS A 22 31.17 31.87 13.10
CA LYS A 22 30.20 31.58 12.04
C LYS A 22 30.99 31.13 10.81
N SER A 23 30.60 30.01 10.22
CA SER A 23 31.28 29.53 9.00
C SER A 23 31.18 30.59 7.90
N GLN A 24 32.15 30.63 6.98
CA GLN A 24 32.10 31.56 5.84
C GLN A 24 30.78 31.42 5.04
N TYR A 25 30.23 30.21 4.98
CA TYR A 25 28.92 29.94 4.41
C TYR A 25 27.80 30.63 5.18
N GLU A 26 27.77 30.53 6.51
CA GLU A 26 26.76 31.20 7.34
C GLU A 26 26.85 32.72 7.23
N MET A 27 28.07 33.27 7.16
CA MET A 27 28.24 34.72 6.93
C MET A 27 27.69 35.14 5.57
N LEU A 28 27.94 34.35 4.53
CA LEU A 28 27.42 34.59 3.19
C LEU A 28 25.90 34.45 3.13
N LEU A 29 25.33 33.38 3.68
CA LEU A 29 23.88 33.12 3.66
C LEU A 29 23.09 34.25 4.33
N ASN A 30 23.66 34.84 5.39
CA ASN A 30 23.07 35.96 6.13
C ASN A 30 23.45 37.34 5.57
N SER A 31 24.21 37.44 4.48
CA SER A 31 24.58 38.72 3.87
C SER A 31 23.39 39.35 3.11
N ASN A 32 23.48 40.64 2.78
CA ASN A 32 22.53 41.31 1.88
C ASN A 32 23.03 41.37 0.43
N ASP A 33 24.17 40.74 0.13
CA ASP A 33 24.80 40.78 -1.19
C ASP A 33 24.21 39.68 -2.08
N VAL A 34 23.22 40.08 -2.91
CA VAL A 34 22.48 39.16 -3.79
C VAL A 34 23.39 38.55 -4.85
N GLU A 35 24.26 39.35 -5.47
CA GLU A 35 25.15 38.87 -6.53
C GLU A 35 26.17 37.87 -5.97
N LEU A 36 26.80 38.19 -4.83
CA LEU A 36 27.73 37.27 -4.19
C LEU A 36 27.07 35.94 -3.78
N LYS A 37 25.81 35.99 -3.34
CA LYS A 37 25.03 34.77 -3.05
C LYS A 37 24.71 33.98 -4.30
N TYR A 38 24.32 34.65 -5.39
CA TYR A 38 24.04 34.04 -6.68
C TYR A 38 25.25 33.28 -7.22
N GLU A 39 26.42 33.94 -7.30
CA GLU A 39 27.68 33.32 -7.73
C GLU A 39 28.06 32.12 -6.84
N ALA A 40 27.91 32.28 -5.52
CA ALA A 40 28.21 31.23 -4.57
C ALA A 40 27.24 30.05 -4.66
N ALA A 41 25.95 30.28 -4.94
CA ALA A 41 24.95 29.24 -5.12
C ALA A 41 25.35 28.33 -6.29
N PHE A 42 25.76 28.93 -7.42
CA PHE A 42 26.29 28.19 -8.56
C PHE A 42 27.58 27.44 -8.25
N ARG A 43 28.52 28.07 -7.53
CA ARG A 43 29.74 27.38 -7.07
C ARG A 43 29.38 26.15 -6.24
N PHE A 44 28.49 26.27 -5.25
CA PHE A 44 28.07 25.14 -4.42
C PHE A 44 27.34 24.07 -5.23
N PHE A 45 26.51 24.46 -6.20
CA PHE A 45 25.83 23.53 -7.10
C PHE A 45 26.83 22.70 -7.90
N ASN A 46 27.84 23.35 -8.50
CA ASN A 46 28.88 22.71 -9.29
C ASN A 46 29.81 21.83 -8.43
N GLU A 47 30.01 22.18 -7.17
CA GLU A 47 30.70 21.35 -6.18
C GLU A 47 29.84 20.20 -5.62
N THR A 48 28.63 19.97 -6.15
CA THR A 48 27.66 18.96 -5.69
C THR A 48 27.13 19.17 -4.26
N LYS A 49 27.36 20.36 -3.69
CA LYS A 49 26.89 20.76 -2.36
C LYS A 49 25.46 21.31 -2.46
N TYR A 50 24.55 20.47 -2.94
CA TYR A 50 23.21 20.87 -3.38
C TYR A 50 22.34 21.48 -2.29
N THR A 51 22.43 21.02 -1.03
CA THR A 51 21.69 21.60 0.09
C THR A 51 22.12 23.05 0.38
N LYS A 52 23.41 23.36 0.25
CA LYS A 52 23.94 24.72 0.38
C LYS A 52 23.54 25.62 -0.79
N ALA A 53 23.55 25.05 -2.00
CA ALA A 53 23.08 25.76 -3.19
C ALA A 53 21.60 26.12 -3.07
N ALA A 54 20.75 25.16 -2.70
CA ALA A 54 19.31 25.35 -2.53
C ALA A 54 19.00 26.47 -1.53
N ALA A 55 19.65 26.47 -0.36
CA ALA A 55 19.45 27.51 0.65
C ALA A 55 19.88 28.91 0.19
N LEU A 56 20.95 29.02 -0.61
CA LEU A 56 21.35 30.31 -1.19
C LEU A 56 20.36 30.79 -2.26
N PHE A 57 19.94 29.92 -3.18
CA PHE A 57 18.93 30.25 -4.19
C PHE A 57 17.59 30.65 -3.54
N GLU A 58 17.15 29.92 -2.52
CA GLU A 58 15.97 30.27 -1.71
C GLU A 58 16.11 31.68 -1.11
N SER A 59 17.26 31.97 -0.49
CA SER A 59 17.50 33.24 0.22
C SER A 59 17.50 34.49 -0.66
N ILE A 60 17.68 34.31 -1.99
CA ILE A 60 17.67 35.40 -2.98
C ILE A 60 16.42 35.40 -3.86
N SER A 61 15.58 34.36 -3.79
CA SER A 61 14.45 34.13 -4.71
C SER A 61 13.45 35.30 -4.79
N VAL A 62 13.19 35.97 -3.67
CA VAL A 62 12.27 37.12 -3.62
C VAL A 62 12.94 38.37 -4.19
N GLN A 63 14.22 38.59 -3.87
CA GLN A 63 14.98 39.76 -4.29
C GLN A 63 15.28 39.75 -5.79
N THR A 64 15.41 38.56 -6.39
CA THR A 64 15.60 38.39 -7.84
C THR A 64 14.29 38.40 -8.62
N GLY A 65 13.13 38.50 -7.96
CA GLY A 65 11.81 38.52 -8.59
C GLY A 65 11.67 39.60 -9.68
N GLY A 66 11.25 39.20 -10.88
CA GLY A 66 11.07 40.08 -12.03
C GLY A 66 12.36 40.55 -12.71
N THR A 67 13.53 40.11 -12.24
CA THR A 67 14.82 40.39 -12.88
C THR A 67 15.11 39.39 -14.01
N ALA A 68 16.15 39.65 -14.81
CA ALA A 68 16.59 38.73 -15.86
C ALA A 68 17.16 37.39 -15.33
N GLN A 69 17.50 37.31 -14.04
CA GLN A 69 18.04 36.10 -13.40
C GLN A 69 16.94 35.27 -12.69
N ASP A 70 15.71 35.80 -12.62
CA ASP A 70 14.65 35.24 -11.78
C ASP A 70 14.34 33.78 -12.12
N ASP A 71 14.07 33.49 -13.39
CA ASP A 71 13.75 32.14 -13.85
C ASP A 71 14.88 31.15 -13.56
N THR A 72 16.12 31.60 -13.70
CA THR A 72 17.33 30.83 -13.42
C THR A 72 17.44 30.52 -11.92
N VAL A 73 17.22 31.49 -11.04
CA VAL A 73 17.20 31.27 -9.58
C VAL A 73 16.12 30.28 -9.19
N GLN A 74 14.89 30.47 -9.68
CA GLN A 74 13.76 29.60 -9.35
C GLN A 74 13.98 28.17 -9.85
N TYR A 75 14.49 28.00 -11.07
CA TYR A 75 14.81 26.69 -11.62
C TYR A 75 15.94 26.00 -10.85
N TYR A 76 17.06 26.70 -10.59
CA TYR A 76 18.19 26.10 -9.88
C TYR A 76 17.92 25.87 -8.39
N TRP A 77 16.97 26.58 -7.79
CA TRP A 77 16.46 26.23 -6.47
C TRP A 77 15.82 24.83 -6.48
N GLY A 78 14.87 24.59 -7.39
CA GLY A 78 14.23 23.28 -7.55
C GLY A 78 15.22 22.19 -7.95
N LEU A 79 16.12 22.48 -8.89
CA LEU A 79 17.14 21.54 -9.32
C LEU A 79 18.12 21.19 -8.20
N SER A 80 18.47 22.14 -7.34
CA SER A 80 19.32 21.87 -6.18
C SER A 80 18.60 20.93 -5.20
N ASN A 81 17.33 21.16 -4.89
CA ASN A 81 16.55 20.26 -4.02
C ASN A 81 16.41 18.86 -4.64
N TYR A 82 16.15 18.78 -5.95
CA TYR A 82 16.08 17.52 -6.68
C TYR A 82 17.39 16.72 -6.58
N ARG A 83 18.53 17.39 -6.79
CA ARG A 83 19.86 16.77 -6.71
C ARG A 83 20.24 16.41 -5.27
N ALA A 84 19.72 17.14 -4.29
CA ALA A 84 19.79 16.80 -2.86
C ALA A 84 18.86 15.64 -2.46
N LYS A 85 18.03 15.14 -3.39
CA LYS A 85 17.01 14.11 -3.19
C LYS A 85 15.86 14.53 -2.27
N ASP A 86 15.67 15.83 -2.07
CA ASP A 86 14.47 16.38 -1.47
C ASP A 86 13.40 16.55 -2.56
N TYR A 87 12.82 15.43 -2.97
CA TYR A 87 11.87 15.37 -4.09
C TYR A 87 10.56 16.10 -3.77
N TYR A 88 10.17 16.17 -2.49
CA TYR A 88 8.96 16.88 -2.10
C TYR A 88 9.12 18.38 -2.30
N THR A 89 10.20 18.96 -1.77
CA THR A 89 10.47 20.39 -1.95
C THR A 89 10.73 20.71 -3.43
N ALA A 90 11.49 19.86 -4.12
CA ALA A 90 11.78 20.03 -5.54
C ALA A 90 10.53 20.01 -6.42
N GLU A 91 9.58 19.11 -6.17
CA GLU A 91 8.29 19.06 -6.87
C GLU A 91 7.56 20.41 -6.75
N THR A 92 7.45 20.93 -5.52
CA THR A 92 6.80 22.23 -5.26
C THR A 92 7.56 23.39 -5.91
N ASN A 93 8.90 23.34 -5.95
CA ASN A 93 9.68 24.35 -6.66
C ASN A 93 9.40 24.32 -8.17
N PHE A 94 9.41 23.13 -8.78
CA PHE A 94 9.18 23.00 -10.22
C PHE A 94 7.73 23.34 -10.60
N ASP A 95 6.75 23.00 -9.78
CA ASP A 95 5.34 23.37 -9.98
C ASP A 95 5.19 24.89 -10.08
N LYS A 96 5.67 25.63 -9.05
CA LYS A 96 5.68 27.10 -9.04
C LYS A 96 6.46 27.71 -10.20
N PHE A 97 7.60 27.10 -10.56
CA PHE A 97 8.41 27.55 -11.68
C PHE A 97 7.64 27.43 -13.01
N LEU A 98 6.90 26.34 -13.22
CA LEU A 98 6.11 26.12 -14.44
C LEU A 98 4.90 27.04 -14.52
N GLU A 99 4.27 27.36 -13.39
CA GLU A 99 3.21 28.37 -13.31
C GLU A 99 3.73 29.76 -13.67
N SER A 100 4.90 30.14 -13.15
CA SER A 100 5.44 31.50 -13.28
C SER A 100 6.18 31.73 -14.60
N TYR A 101 6.90 30.72 -15.09
CA TYR A 101 7.77 30.81 -16.28
C TYR A 101 7.51 29.67 -17.28
N PRO A 102 6.29 29.53 -17.83
CA PRO A 102 5.95 28.42 -18.74
C PRO A 102 6.73 28.42 -20.07
N ARG A 103 7.38 29.53 -20.41
CA ARG A 103 8.16 29.77 -21.64
C ARG A 103 9.68 29.88 -21.41
N SER A 104 10.15 29.66 -20.19
CA SER A 104 11.59 29.65 -19.91
C SER A 104 12.29 28.53 -20.71
N PRO A 105 13.56 28.69 -21.10
CA PRO A 105 14.34 27.60 -21.68
C PRO A 105 14.39 26.35 -20.77
N PHE A 106 14.22 26.51 -19.46
CA PHE A 106 14.22 25.39 -18.52
C PHE A 106 12.88 24.67 -18.38
N SER A 107 11.77 25.21 -18.93
CA SER A 107 10.42 24.67 -18.67
C SER A 107 10.25 23.23 -19.15
N SER A 108 10.89 22.85 -20.26
CA SER A 108 10.80 21.45 -20.74
C SER A 108 11.43 20.46 -19.76
N GLU A 109 12.60 20.79 -19.22
CA GLU A 109 13.28 19.94 -18.24
C GLU A 109 12.57 19.98 -16.89
N ALA A 110 12.11 21.15 -16.44
CA ALA A 110 11.36 21.30 -15.19
C ALA A 110 10.07 20.46 -15.16
N ARG A 111 9.32 20.38 -16.28
CA ARG A 111 8.14 19.50 -16.38
C ARG A 111 8.49 18.06 -16.05
N PHE A 112 9.55 17.56 -16.69
CA PHE A 112 10.00 16.19 -16.45
C PHE A 112 10.50 15.97 -15.03
N LEU A 113 11.35 16.86 -14.52
CA LEU A 113 11.90 16.74 -13.18
C LEU A 113 10.80 16.77 -12.11
N ARG A 114 9.73 17.56 -12.31
CA ARG A 114 8.55 17.53 -11.44
C ARG A 114 7.91 16.14 -11.43
N LEU A 115 7.68 15.53 -12.60
CA LEU A 115 7.09 14.19 -12.70
C LEU A 115 7.98 13.13 -12.06
N ASP A 116 9.28 13.20 -12.27
CA ASP A 116 10.24 12.29 -11.64
C ASP A 116 10.26 12.48 -10.10
N CYS A 117 10.12 13.70 -9.59
CA CYS A 117 9.92 13.94 -8.15
C CYS A 117 8.65 13.27 -7.62
N MET A 118 7.52 13.42 -8.34
CA MET A 118 6.25 12.79 -7.96
C MET A 118 6.39 11.26 -7.94
N TYR A 119 6.98 10.68 -8.98
CA TYR A 119 7.26 9.25 -9.08
C TYR A 119 8.13 8.75 -7.92
N ARG A 120 9.26 9.42 -7.63
CA ARG A 120 10.17 9.06 -6.54
C ARG A 120 9.58 9.24 -5.15
N SER A 121 8.57 10.09 -5.01
CA SER A 121 7.86 10.31 -3.74
C SER A 121 6.75 9.28 -3.50
N THR A 122 6.47 8.39 -4.47
CA THR A 122 5.56 7.25 -4.26
C THR A 122 6.17 6.19 -3.34
N LEU A 123 5.31 5.40 -2.70
CA LEU A 123 5.71 4.37 -1.75
C LEU A 123 5.49 2.96 -2.32
N ARG A 124 6.03 1.96 -1.63
CA ARG A 124 5.74 0.55 -1.90
C ARG A 124 4.25 0.25 -1.74
N TYR A 125 3.78 -0.79 -2.45
CA TYR A 125 2.36 -1.07 -2.65
C TYR A 125 1.56 -1.30 -1.36
N GLU A 126 2.19 -1.70 -0.26
CA GLU A 126 1.52 -1.93 1.02
C GLU A 126 1.02 -0.63 1.68
N LEU A 127 1.68 0.49 1.40
CA LEU A 127 1.40 1.79 2.03
C LEU A 127 0.29 2.57 1.27
N ASP A 128 -0.03 3.78 1.75
CA ASP A 128 -0.98 4.68 1.09
C ASP A 128 -0.55 4.96 -0.36
N GLN A 129 -1.51 4.85 -1.28
CA GLN A 129 -1.29 5.00 -2.72
C GLN A 129 -1.83 6.33 -3.27
N SER A 130 -2.31 7.24 -2.42
CA SER A 130 -2.75 8.57 -2.84
C SER A 130 -1.68 9.31 -3.68
N PRO A 131 -0.37 9.28 -3.33
CA PRO A 131 0.67 9.86 -4.18
C PRO A 131 0.83 9.15 -5.54
N THR A 132 0.66 7.82 -5.57
CA THR A 132 0.75 7.01 -6.79
C THR A 132 -0.30 7.41 -7.81
N TYR A 133 -1.56 7.56 -7.39
CA TYR A 133 -2.64 8.00 -8.29
C TYR A 133 -2.37 9.39 -8.88
N ARG A 134 -1.91 10.34 -8.05
CA ARG A 134 -1.56 11.70 -8.51
C ARG A 134 -0.39 11.67 -9.51
N ALA A 135 0.62 10.84 -9.27
CA ALA A 135 1.74 10.68 -10.19
C ALA A 135 1.29 10.08 -11.53
N ILE A 136 0.44 9.05 -11.51
CA ILE A 136 -0.13 8.45 -12.74
C ILE A 136 -0.89 9.50 -13.55
N GLU A 137 -1.75 10.28 -12.91
CA GLU A 137 -2.53 11.34 -13.57
C GLU A 137 -1.62 12.38 -14.23
N ALA A 138 -0.66 12.93 -13.48
CA ALA A 138 0.26 13.94 -14.00
C ALA A 138 1.16 13.42 -15.13
N ILE A 139 1.67 12.20 -15.03
CA ILE A 139 2.51 11.60 -16.07
C ILE A 139 1.67 11.29 -17.32
N SER A 140 0.45 10.80 -17.15
CA SER A 140 -0.45 10.51 -18.28
C SER A 140 -0.82 11.80 -19.02
N GLN A 141 -1.12 12.87 -18.29
CA GLN A 141 -1.35 14.19 -18.87
C GLN A 141 -0.14 14.68 -19.66
N TYR A 142 1.07 14.55 -19.11
CA TYR A 142 2.31 14.92 -19.80
C TYR A 142 2.52 14.14 -21.10
N LEU A 143 2.29 12.83 -21.11
CA LEU A 143 2.39 12.01 -22.32
C LEU A 143 1.35 12.37 -23.39
N ASN A 144 0.16 12.81 -22.98
CA ASN A 144 -0.87 13.29 -23.89
C ASN A 144 -0.51 14.65 -24.51
N GLU A 145 0.07 15.54 -23.73
CA GLU A 145 0.47 16.89 -24.17
C GLU A 145 1.78 16.89 -24.99
N TYR A 146 2.74 16.03 -24.63
CA TYR A 146 4.08 15.98 -25.21
C TYR A 146 4.47 14.55 -25.64
N PRO A 147 3.75 13.93 -26.60
CA PRO A 147 3.96 12.53 -26.98
C PRO A 147 5.36 12.23 -27.55
N GLU A 148 5.98 13.23 -28.17
CA GLU A 148 7.31 13.15 -28.81
C GLU A 148 8.44 13.69 -27.91
N ALA A 149 8.18 13.93 -26.62
CA ALA A 149 9.23 14.37 -25.70
C ALA A 149 10.33 13.30 -25.57
N SER A 150 11.58 13.73 -25.44
CA SER A 150 12.75 12.83 -25.36
C SER A 150 12.71 11.87 -24.17
N ASN A 151 11.96 12.23 -23.13
CA ASN A 151 11.74 11.47 -21.90
C ASN A 151 10.42 10.67 -21.90
N ALA A 152 9.62 10.72 -22.97
CA ALA A 152 8.33 10.03 -23.04
C ALA A 152 8.46 8.52 -22.80
N GLY A 153 9.56 7.90 -23.27
CA GLY A 153 9.87 6.51 -22.96
C GLY A 153 10.02 6.25 -21.45
N ILE A 154 10.74 7.12 -20.75
CA ILE A 154 10.93 7.02 -19.28
C ILE A 154 9.59 7.17 -18.55
N CYS A 155 8.76 8.12 -18.98
CA CYS A 155 7.43 8.33 -18.41
C CYS A 155 6.50 7.11 -18.60
N ARG A 156 6.58 6.42 -19.74
CA ARG A 156 5.82 5.17 -19.95
C ARG A 156 6.28 4.06 -19.00
N GLU A 157 7.58 3.91 -18.78
CA GLU A 157 8.10 2.95 -17.80
C GLU A 157 7.68 3.30 -16.37
N MET A 158 7.67 4.59 -16.00
CA MET A 158 7.12 5.03 -14.71
C MET A 158 5.65 4.63 -14.56
N LEU A 159 4.82 4.84 -15.59
CA LEU A 159 3.42 4.41 -15.55
C LEU A 159 3.27 2.90 -15.40
N ASN A 160 4.06 2.11 -16.13
CA ASN A 160 4.04 0.65 -16.02
C ASN A 160 4.35 0.20 -14.59
N ASP A 161 5.41 0.76 -13.98
CA ASP A 161 5.79 0.42 -12.61
C ASP A 161 4.73 0.86 -11.59
N LEU A 162 4.20 2.08 -11.70
CA LEU A 162 3.17 2.58 -10.78
C LEU A 162 1.87 1.76 -10.86
N ASN A 163 1.41 1.41 -12.06
CA ASN A 163 0.24 0.55 -12.24
C ASN A 163 0.50 -0.87 -11.71
N ALA A 164 1.66 -1.46 -11.97
CA ALA A 164 2.02 -2.77 -11.43
C ALA A 164 1.99 -2.82 -9.89
N ARG A 165 2.36 -1.72 -9.21
CA ARG A 165 2.22 -1.60 -7.75
C ARG A 165 0.77 -1.59 -7.31
N LEU A 166 -0.11 -0.87 -8.02
CA LEU A 166 -1.56 -0.85 -7.73
C LEU A 166 -2.17 -2.24 -7.91
N ASP A 167 -1.83 -2.93 -9.00
CA ASP A 167 -2.28 -4.30 -9.27
C ASP A 167 -1.83 -5.27 -8.17
N THR A 168 -0.56 -5.16 -7.77
CA THR A 168 0.02 -5.98 -6.69
C THR A 168 -0.72 -5.75 -5.38
N LYS A 169 -1.03 -4.49 -5.05
CA LYS A 169 -1.79 -4.15 -3.84
C LYS A 169 -3.19 -4.79 -3.87
N ALA A 170 -3.90 -4.65 -4.98
CA ALA A 170 -5.25 -5.18 -5.14
C ALA A 170 -5.27 -6.71 -5.03
N PHE A 171 -4.33 -7.37 -5.73
CA PHE A 171 -4.17 -8.82 -5.71
C PHE A 171 -3.84 -9.36 -4.31
N GLU A 172 -2.83 -8.82 -3.63
CA GLU A 172 -2.42 -9.30 -2.30
C GLU A 172 -3.50 -9.03 -1.24
N ALA A 173 -4.24 -7.92 -1.35
CA ALA A 173 -5.37 -7.65 -0.47
C ALA A 173 -6.48 -8.70 -0.62
N ALA A 174 -6.82 -9.10 -1.85
CA ALA A 174 -7.80 -10.17 -2.08
C ALA A 174 -7.27 -11.56 -1.67
N ARG A 175 -5.98 -11.81 -1.90
CA ARG A 175 -5.30 -13.07 -1.52
C ARG A 175 -5.18 -13.23 -0.01
N LEU A 176 -5.18 -12.16 0.77
CA LEU A 176 -5.21 -12.23 2.22
C LEU A 176 -6.45 -12.99 2.74
N TYR A 177 -7.63 -12.72 2.18
CA TYR A 177 -8.86 -13.46 2.54
C TYR A 177 -8.74 -14.95 2.23
N TYR A 178 -8.11 -15.29 1.09
CA TYR A 178 -7.84 -16.69 0.75
C TYR A 178 -6.95 -17.37 1.79
N LYS A 179 -5.86 -16.70 2.19
CA LYS A 179 -4.92 -17.19 3.22
C LYS A 179 -5.59 -17.36 4.58
N MET A 180 -6.59 -16.53 4.89
CA MET A 180 -7.40 -16.61 6.11
C MET A 180 -8.53 -17.66 6.02
N GLU A 181 -8.65 -18.36 4.90
CA GLU A 181 -9.73 -19.31 4.61
C GLU A 181 -11.14 -18.69 4.56
N ASP A 182 -11.24 -17.35 4.46
CA ASP A 182 -12.50 -16.67 4.16
C ASP A 182 -12.74 -16.68 2.65
N TYR A 183 -13.15 -17.84 2.15
CA TYR A 183 -13.32 -18.07 0.72
C TYR A 183 -14.49 -17.28 0.11
N ILE A 184 -15.47 -16.86 0.90
CA ILE A 184 -16.56 -15.99 0.42
C ILE A 184 -16.00 -14.61 0.15
N ALA A 185 -15.33 -14.01 1.16
CA ALA A 185 -14.72 -12.70 1.02
C ALA A 185 -13.65 -12.70 -0.06
N SER A 186 -12.84 -13.76 -0.13
CA SER A 186 -11.79 -13.90 -1.15
C SER A 186 -12.36 -13.88 -2.56
N ARG A 187 -13.38 -14.70 -2.85
CA ARG A 187 -14.02 -14.72 -4.16
C ARG A 187 -14.58 -13.36 -4.54
N VAL A 188 -15.25 -12.69 -3.60
CA VAL A 188 -15.82 -11.35 -3.84
C VAL A 188 -14.72 -10.31 -4.07
N ALA A 189 -13.69 -10.30 -3.23
CA ALA A 189 -12.56 -9.36 -3.34
C ALA A 189 -11.86 -9.52 -4.69
N PHE A 190 -11.52 -10.74 -5.09
CA PHE A 190 -10.90 -11.02 -6.39
C PHE A 190 -11.78 -10.61 -7.58
N ARG A 191 -13.08 -10.85 -7.51
CA ARG A 191 -14.02 -10.37 -8.55
C ARG A 191 -14.09 -8.85 -8.61
N ASN A 192 -13.97 -8.16 -7.48
CA ASN A 192 -13.91 -6.70 -7.47
C ASN A 192 -12.61 -6.20 -8.10
N VAL A 193 -11.47 -6.86 -7.86
CA VAL A 193 -10.21 -6.52 -8.56
C VAL A 193 -10.42 -6.52 -10.08
N LEU A 194 -10.97 -7.59 -10.65
CA LEU A 194 -11.22 -7.67 -12.10
C LEU A 194 -12.35 -6.77 -12.61
N LYS A 195 -13.22 -6.30 -11.71
CA LYS A 195 -14.28 -5.35 -12.05
C LYS A 195 -13.72 -3.94 -12.15
N ASP A 196 -12.82 -3.58 -11.22
CA ASP A 196 -12.20 -2.27 -11.17
C ASP A 196 -11.09 -2.15 -12.22
N ASP A 197 -10.40 -3.26 -12.51
CA ASP A 197 -9.36 -3.36 -13.52
C ASP A 197 -9.39 -4.74 -14.21
N SER A 198 -9.91 -4.79 -15.44
CA SER A 198 -9.99 -6.03 -16.21
C SER A 198 -8.63 -6.49 -16.75
N ASP A 199 -7.68 -5.58 -16.89
CA ASP A 199 -6.40 -5.85 -17.57
C ASP A 199 -5.26 -6.07 -16.57
N ASN A 200 -5.63 -6.25 -15.30
CA ASN A 200 -4.73 -6.49 -14.18
C ASN A 200 -3.67 -7.54 -14.50
N ILE A 201 -2.41 -7.26 -14.16
CA ILE A 201 -1.30 -8.17 -14.47
C ILE A 201 -1.43 -9.55 -13.80
N PHE A 202 -2.24 -9.67 -12.73
CA PHE A 202 -2.50 -10.94 -12.04
C PHE A 202 -3.79 -11.62 -12.51
N ARG A 203 -4.39 -11.23 -13.65
CA ARG A 203 -5.71 -11.74 -14.08
C ARG A 203 -5.82 -13.27 -14.08
N GLU A 204 -4.82 -13.97 -14.59
CA GLU A 204 -4.78 -15.45 -14.57
C GLU A 204 -4.84 -15.99 -13.13
N ASP A 205 -3.96 -15.52 -12.25
CA ASP A 205 -3.94 -15.91 -10.83
C ASP A 205 -5.26 -15.56 -10.12
N ILE A 206 -5.83 -14.39 -10.42
CA ILE A 206 -7.08 -13.94 -9.83
C ILE A 206 -8.22 -14.88 -10.21
N LEU A 207 -8.36 -15.24 -11.49
CA LEU A 207 -9.39 -16.19 -11.93
C LEU A 207 -9.17 -17.58 -11.31
N TYR A 208 -7.92 -18.03 -11.20
CA TYR A 208 -7.59 -19.26 -10.51
C TYR A 208 -8.06 -19.23 -9.04
N TYR A 209 -7.74 -18.16 -8.31
CA TYR A 209 -8.16 -18.02 -6.92
C TYR A 209 -9.68 -17.85 -6.76
N ILE A 210 -10.38 -17.23 -7.71
CA ILE A 210 -11.85 -17.19 -7.73
C ILE A 210 -12.41 -18.61 -7.79
N ALA A 211 -11.95 -19.43 -8.74
CA ALA A 211 -12.39 -20.82 -8.87
C ALA A 211 -12.05 -21.63 -7.60
N MET A 212 -10.81 -21.53 -7.11
CA MET A 212 -10.39 -22.25 -5.91
C MET A 212 -11.17 -21.82 -4.66
N SER A 213 -11.50 -20.54 -4.53
CA SER A 213 -12.32 -20.04 -3.42
C SER A 213 -13.72 -20.62 -3.48
N SER A 214 -14.35 -20.64 -4.66
CA SER A 214 -15.66 -21.28 -4.85
C SER A 214 -15.65 -22.76 -4.51
N TYR A 215 -14.63 -23.49 -4.95
CA TYR A 215 -14.48 -24.91 -4.63
C TYR A 215 -14.34 -25.15 -3.12
N LYS A 216 -13.40 -24.46 -2.46
CA LYS A 216 -13.13 -24.62 -1.03
C LYS A 216 -14.33 -24.21 -0.18
N TYR A 217 -15.03 -23.13 -0.58
CA TYR A 217 -16.27 -22.74 0.06
C TYR A 217 -17.32 -23.85 -0.04
N ALA A 218 -17.55 -24.39 -1.24
CA ALA A 218 -18.50 -25.50 -1.44
C ALA A 218 -18.13 -26.73 -0.61
N GLN A 219 -16.84 -27.11 -0.56
CA GLN A 219 -16.35 -28.23 0.24
C GLN A 219 -16.64 -28.08 1.74
N MET A 220 -16.47 -26.86 2.28
CA MET A 220 -16.68 -26.58 3.71
C MET A 220 -18.16 -26.34 4.07
N SER A 221 -19.04 -26.36 3.08
CA SER A 221 -20.46 -26.05 3.26
C SER A 221 -21.27 -27.22 3.81
N VAL A 222 -22.40 -26.89 4.45
CA VAL A 222 -23.42 -27.89 4.83
C VAL A 222 -24.01 -28.57 3.58
N PRO A 223 -24.36 -29.87 3.62
CA PRO A 223 -24.76 -30.65 2.45
C PRO A 223 -25.86 -30.01 1.60
N GLN A 224 -26.85 -29.38 2.24
CA GLN A 224 -27.98 -28.72 1.58
C GLN A 224 -27.56 -27.55 0.67
N LYS A 225 -26.39 -26.95 0.93
CA LYS A 225 -25.84 -25.81 0.17
C LYS A 225 -24.70 -26.20 -0.78
N GLN A 226 -24.13 -27.41 -0.62
CA GLN A 226 -22.97 -27.83 -1.41
C GLN A 226 -23.27 -27.85 -2.91
N LYS A 227 -24.43 -28.38 -3.32
CA LYS A 227 -24.80 -28.50 -4.74
C LYS A 227 -24.78 -27.15 -5.45
N GLU A 228 -25.43 -26.15 -4.86
CA GLU A 228 -25.49 -24.78 -5.39
C GLU A 228 -24.09 -24.16 -5.47
N ARG A 229 -23.28 -24.30 -4.41
CA ARG A 229 -21.93 -23.70 -4.35
C ARG A 229 -20.94 -24.39 -5.29
N TYR A 230 -21.08 -25.70 -5.51
CA TYR A 230 -20.30 -26.42 -6.52
C TYR A 230 -20.67 -26.00 -7.95
N MET A 231 -21.92 -25.60 -8.20
CA MET A 231 -22.29 -25.02 -9.50
C MET A 231 -21.59 -23.66 -9.71
N THR A 232 -21.45 -22.83 -8.68
CA THR A 232 -20.66 -21.60 -8.76
C THR A 232 -19.19 -21.88 -9.13
N PHE A 233 -18.59 -22.92 -8.54
CA PHE A 233 -17.26 -23.36 -8.94
C PHE A 233 -17.19 -23.80 -10.40
N VAL A 234 -18.20 -24.54 -10.89
CA VAL A 234 -18.26 -24.95 -12.30
C VAL A 234 -18.24 -23.73 -13.22
N ASP A 235 -19.03 -22.70 -12.90
CA ASP A 235 -19.05 -21.47 -13.71
C ASP A 235 -17.69 -20.75 -13.68
N ASP A 236 -17.10 -20.59 -12.50
CA ASP A 236 -15.79 -19.93 -12.34
C ASP A 236 -14.66 -20.73 -13.03
N TYR A 237 -14.71 -22.07 -12.98
CA TYR A 237 -13.82 -22.95 -13.71
C TYR A 237 -13.97 -22.80 -15.22
N LEU A 238 -15.20 -22.80 -15.73
CA LEU A 238 -15.47 -22.64 -17.16
C LEU A 238 -14.99 -21.28 -17.67
N ASN A 239 -15.14 -20.23 -16.86
CA ASN A 239 -14.56 -18.92 -17.16
C ASN A 239 -13.03 -19.00 -17.26
N PHE A 240 -12.38 -19.62 -16.27
CA PHE A 240 -10.92 -19.78 -16.26
C PHE A 240 -10.41 -20.51 -17.51
N ILE A 241 -10.95 -21.69 -17.84
CA ILE A 241 -10.46 -22.46 -18.99
C ILE A 241 -10.82 -21.82 -20.34
N GLY A 242 -11.86 -20.99 -20.37
CA GLY A 242 -12.24 -20.22 -21.55
C GLY A 242 -11.23 -19.11 -21.87
N GLU A 243 -10.67 -18.48 -20.83
CA GLU A 243 -9.67 -17.42 -20.98
C GLU A 243 -8.23 -17.96 -21.04
N TYR A 244 -7.89 -18.95 -20.22
CA TYR A 244 -6.53 -19.48 -20.02
C TYR A 244 -6.45 -21.01 -20.19
N PRO A 245 -6.71 -21.55 -21.39
CA PRO A 245 -6.74 -22.99 -21.62
C PRO A 245 -5.40 -23.70 -21.38
N GLU A 246 -4.28 -23.00 -21.60
CA GLU A 246 -2.90 -23.51 -21.49
C GLU A 246 -2.21 -23.14 -20.17
N SER A 247 -2.98 -22.66 -19.18
CA SER A 247 -2.44 -22.28 -17.87
C SER A 247 -1.73 -23.43 -17.15
N ALA A 248 -0.70 -23.11 -16.37
CA ALA A 248 -0.10 -24.04 -15.41
C ALA A 248 -1.12 -24.57 -14.38
N TYR A 249 -2.16 -23.80 -14.04
CA TYR A 249 -3.22 -24.20 -13.12
C TYR A 249 -4.23 -25.19 -13.71
N ARG A 250 -4.22 -25.37 -15.03
CA ARG A 250 -5.24 -26.13 -15.76
C ARG A 250 -5.41 -27.55 -15.23
N LYS A 251 -4.30 -28.27 -15.05
CA LYS A 251 -4.31 -29.67 -14.62
C LYS A 251 -4.97 -29.86 -13.25
N GLU A 252 -4.72 -28.94 -12.33
CA GLU A 252 -5.32 -28.95 -10.99
C GLU A 252 -6.83 -28.70 -11.09
N LEU A 253 -7.21 -27.61 -11.77
CA LEU A 253 -8.60 -27.20 -11.94
C LEU A 253 -9.44 -28.26 -12.67
N ASP A 254 -8.91 -28.92 -13.71
CA ASP A 254 -9.58 -30.02 -14.41
C ASP A 254 -9.85 -31.23 -13.51
N THR A 255 -8.91 -31.51 -12.60
CA THR A 255 -9.04 -32.60 -11.64
C THR A 255 -10.14 -32.29 -10.63
N ILE A 256 -10.17 -31.06 -10.12
CA ILE A 256 -11.22 -30.59 -9.22
C ILE A 256 -12.58 -30.59 -9.94
N TYR A 257 -12.63 -30.10 -11.18
CA TYR A 257 -13.83 -30.10 -12.01
C TYR A 257 -14.42 -31.49 -12.19
N ARG A 258 -13.61 -32.49 -12.57
CA ARG A 258 -14.08 -33.88 -12.70
C ARG A 258 -14.65 -34.41 -11.38
N ARG A 259 -13.99 -34.14 -10.25
CA ARG A 259 -14.48 -34.50 -8.92
C ARG A 259 -15.83 -33.84 -8.63
N VAL A 260 -15.97 -32.54 -8.89
CA VAL A 260 -17.20 -31.80 -8.66
C VAL A 260 -18.33 -32.31 -9.56
N GLN A 261 -18.07 -32.62 -10.83
CA GLN A 261 -19.09 -33.18 -11.73
C GLN A 261 -19.61 -34.54 -11.25
N LYS A 262 -18.74 -35.40 -10.70
CA LYS A 262 -19.16 -36.64 -10.03
C LYS A 262 -20.08 -36.35 -8.83
N LEU A 263 -19.69 -35.40 -7.96
CA LEU A 263 -20.50 -34.99 -6.79
C LEU A 263 -21.87 -34.41 -7.18
N LEU A 264 -21.96 -33.73 -8.33
CA LEU A 264 -23.20 -33.18 -8.85
C LEU A 264 -24.10 -34.22 -9.55
N GLY A 265 -23.63 -35.47 -9.71
CA GLY A 265 -24.35 -36.52 -10.44
C GLY A 265 -24.46 -36.26 -11.94
N ARG A 266 -23.55 -35.45 -12.50
CA ARG A 266 -23.59 -34.96 -13.89
C ARG A 266 -22.48 -35.54 -14.78
N TYR A 267 -21.93 -36.71 -14.46
CA TYR A 267 -20.89 -37.36 -15.28
C TYR A 267 -21.45 -38.48 -16.18
N PRO A 268 -22.02 -38.20 -17.36
CA PRO A 268 -22.20 -39.20 -18.40
C PRO A 268 -20.99 -39.18 -19.36
N GLY A 269 -20.07 -40.13 -19.21
CA GLY A 269 -19.22 -40.60 -20.32
C GLY A 269 -17.86 -39.93 -20.54
N MET A 270 -16.83 -40.43 -19.87
CA MET A 270 -15.71 -41.06 -20.58
C MET A 270 -15.50 -42.46 -19.97
N LYS A 271 -15.19 -43.42 -20.82
CA LYS A 271 -15.36 -44.87 -20.65
C LYS A 271 -14.93 -45.39 -19.26
N GLN A 272 -15.85 -46.12 -18.63
CA GLN A 272 -15.61 -47.06 -17.53
C GLN A 272 -14.56 -48.07 -18.03
N GLU A 273 -13.43 -48.25 -17.34
CA GLU A 273 -13.21 -49.51 -16.60
C GLU A 273 -12.08 -49.46 -15.54
N GLU A 274 -11.30 -48.38 -15.36
CA GLU A 274 -10.10 -48.43 -14.50
C GLU A 274 -10.19 -47.73 -13.11
N ASP A 275 -11.22 -46.93 -12.81
CA ASP A 275 -11.17 -46.01 -11.65
C ASP A 275 -11.88 -46.48 -10.35
N GLN A 276 -12.33 -47.74 -10.24
CA GLN A 276 -13.11 -48.18 -9.07
C GLN A 276 -12.30 -48.29 -7.76
N GLU A 277 -10.97 -48.41 -7.82
CA GLU A 277 -10.11 -48.48 -6.63
C GLU A 277 -9.62 -47.11 -6.16
N GLN A 278 -9.34 -46.18 -7.08
CA GLN A 278 -8.87 -44.82 -6.76
C GLN A 278 -9.98 -43.97 -6.11
N ASP A 279 -11.23 -44.11 -6.58
CA ASP A 279 -12.40 -43.34 -6.12
C ASP A 279 -12.75 -43.66 -4.64
N LYS A 280 -12.52 -44.92 -4.20
CA LYS A 280 -12.67 -45.33 -2.79
C LYS A 280 -11.55 -44.81 -1.89
N HIS A 281 -10.35 -44.63 -2.43
CA HIS A 281 -9.20 -44.13 -1.69
C HIS A 281 -9.33 -42.61 -1.45
N ASP A 282 -9.67 -41.86 -2.49
CA ASP A 282 -9.74 -40.39 -2.43
C ASP A 282 -10.98 -39.89 -1.66
N GLY A 283 -12.11 -40.59 -1.76
CA GLY A 283 -13.28 -40.32 -0.94
C GLY A 283 -13.01 -40.54 0.56
N LYS A 284 -12.24 -41.56 0.91
CA LYS A 284 -11.81 -41.81 2.30
C LYS A 284 -10.78 -40.79 2.79
N ALA A 285 -9.87 -40.34 1.93
CA ALA A 285 -8.90 -39.29 2.25
C ALA A 285 -9.60 -37.96 2.57
N PHE A 286 -10.57 -37.58 1.75
CA PHE A 286 -11.37 -36.36 1.94
C PHE A 286 -12.25 -36.42 3.20
N GLU A 287 -12.89 -37.57 3.45
CA GLU A 287 -13.66 -37.83 4.67
C GLU A 287 -12.76 -37.71 5.93
N LYS A 288 -11.52 -38.20 5.85
CA LYS A 288 -10.53 -38.11 6.93
C LYS A 288 -10.05 -36.68 7.16
N GLU A 289 -9.80 -35.92 6.10
CA GLU A 289 -9.34 -34.54 6.16
C GLU A 289 -10.45 -33.61 6.69
N ARG A 290 -11.70 -33.79 6.22
CA ARG A 290 -12.88 -33.10 6.77
C ARG A 290 -13.07 -33.38 8.26
N ARG A 291 -12.90 -34.63 8.69
CA ARG A 291 -12.98 -35.00 10.12
C ARG A 291 -11.87 -34.37 10.96
N LYS A 292 -10.68 -34.18 10.39
CA LYS A 292 -9.56 -33.48 11.04
C LYS A 292 -9.87 -32.00 11.19
N LEU A 293 -10.30 -31.33 10.12
CA LEU A 293 -10.66 -29.90 10.14
C LEU A 293 -11.78 -29.61 11.16
N ASN A 294 -12.82 -30.45 11.18
CA ASN A 294 -13.92 -30.32 12.15
C ASN A 294 -13.46 -30.52 13.60
N ARG A 295 -12.45 -31.38 13.83
CA ARG A 295 -11.85 -31.55 15.16
C ARG A 295 -11.04 -30.32 15.57
N ASP A 296 -10.27 -29.76 14.64
CA ASP A 296 -9.41 -28.61 14.89
C ASP A 296 -10.26 -27.35 15.15
N GLN A 297 -11.32 -27.12 14.39
CA GLN A 297 -12.29 -26.05 14.66
C GLN A 297 -12.99 -26.23 16.03
N LYS A 298 -13.42 -27.44 16.36
CA LYS A 298 -14.05 -27.70 17.66
C LYS A 298 -13.07 -27.51 18.84
N ALA A 299 -11.78 -27.79 18.62
CA ALA A 299 -10.73 -27.53 19.60
C ALA A 299 -10.46 -26.03 19.76
N ALA A 300 -10.43 -25.27 18.66
CA ALA A 300 -10.28 -23.82 18.69
C ALA A 300 -11.44 -23.14 19.46
N LEU A 301 -12.68 -23.49 19.14
CA LEU A 301 -13.88 -22.97 19.83
C LEU A 301 -13.88 -23.31 21.33
N ARG A 302 -13.41 -24.49 21.72
CA ARG A 302 -13.26 -24.86 23.14
C ARG A 302 -12.18 -24.07 23.85
N LYS A 303 -11.08 -23.74 23.15
CA LYS A 303 -9.99 -22.93 23.70
C LYS A 303 -10.43 -21.49 23.90
N GLU A 304 -11.20 -20.97 22.96
CA GLU A 304 -11.81 -19.64 23.00
C GLU A 304 -12.88 -19.54 24.11
N ALA A 305 -13.75 -20.54 24.25
CA ALA A 305 -14.72 -20.60 25.34
C ALA A 305 -14.05 -20.61 26.72
N LYS A 306 -12.97 -21.39 26.90
CA LYS A 306 -12.18 -21.40 28.15
C LYS A 306 -11.42 -20.11 28.40
N ALA A 307 -11.00 -19.41 27.36
CA ALA A 307 -10.38 -18.10 27.49
C ALA A 307 -11.41 -17.07 27.97
N ASN A 308 -12.62 -17.10 27.42
CA ASN A 308 -13.72 -16.23 27.85
C ASN A 308 -14.21 -16.54 29.26
N GLU A 309 -14.27 -17.81 29.66
CA GLU A 309 -14.65 -18.23 31.02
C GLU A 309 -13.64 -17.72 32.08
N LYS A 310 -12.34 -17.73 31.75
CA LYS A 310 -11.29 -17.12 32.59
C LYS A 310 -11.32 -15.59 32.65
N VAL A 311 -11.87 -14.94 31.63
CA VAL A 311 -12.08 -13.48 31.65
C VAL A 311 -13.25 -13.13 32.56
N VAL A 312 -14.31 -13.94 32.57
CA VAL A 312 -15.48 -13.77 33.46
C VAL A 312 -15.10 -13.98 34.93
N ASP A 313 -14.35 -15.04 35.24
CA ASP A 313 -13.83 -15.33 36.60
C ASP A 313 -12.82 -14.27 37.09
N GLY A 314 -12.18 -13.54 36.18
CA GLY A 314 -11.31 -12.40 36.49
C GLY A 314 -12.03 -11.05 36.65
N THR A 315 -13.32 -10.97 36.32
CA THR A 315 -14.13 -9.74 36.42
C THR A 315 -15.15 -9.73 37.57
N GLU A 316 -15.36 -10.85 38.28
CA GLU A 316 -16.22 -10.88 39.47
C GLU A 316 -15.59 -10.25 40.73
N ASP A 317 -14.29 -9.92 40.71
CA ASP A 317 -13.61 -9.22 41.83
C ASP A 317 -13.60 -7.68 41.73
N MET A 318 -14.32 -7.08 40.77
CA MET A 318 -14.48 -5.63 40.69
C MET A 318 -15.85 -5.23 40.14
N VAL A 319 -16.89 -5.22 40.98
CA VAL A 319 -17.77 -4.05 41.21
C VAL A 319 -18.56 -4.25 42.50
N ILE A 320 -18.33 -3.29 43.39
CA ILE A 320 -18.93 -3.04 44.70
C ILE A 320 -20.36 -2.48 44.58
N ILE A 321 -21.27 -3.03 45.40
CA ILE A 321 -22.32 -2.35 46.19
C ILE A 321 -23.18 -1.28 45.48
N LYS A 322 -24.43 -1.63 45.14
CA LYS A 322 -25.67 -0.92 45.53
C LYS A 322 -26.93 -1.56 44.92
N GLY A 323 -27.93 -1.82 45.77
CA GLY A 323 -29.33 -1.83 45.37
C GLY A 323 -30.02 -3.20 45.27
N ILE A 324 -30.23 -3.87 46.41
CA ILE A 324 -31.36 -4.79 46.58
C ILE A 324 -32.03 -4.45 47.92
N GLN A 325 -33.00 -3.56 47.84
CA GLN A 325 -34.07 -3.38 48.81
C GLN A 325 -35.35 -3.31 47.97
N ASP A 326 -36.38 -4.01 48.43
CA ASP A 326 -37.72 -4.13 47.87
C ASP A 326 -37.91 -5.07 46.66
N GLU A 327 -38.11 -6.36 46.97
CA GLU A 327 -39.10 -7.18 46.25
C GLU A 327 -39.63 -8.37 47.10
N SER A 328 -39.80 -8.17 48.41
CA SER A 328 -40.47 -9.13 49.30
C SER A 328 -41.76 -8.60 49.95
N GLU A 329 -42.32 -7.51 49.44
CA GLU A 329 -43.58 -6.91 49.93
C GLU A 329 -44.61 -6.64 48.82
N ILE A 330 -44.81 -7.56 47.87
CA ILE A 330 -45.99 -7.51 46.99
C ILE A 330 -46.56 -8.93 46.76
N ASN A 331 -46.87 -9.65 47.83
CA ASN A 331 -47.74 -10.84 47.71
C ASN A 331 -48.55 -11.20 48.97
N ALA A 332 -48.89 -10.20 49.80
CA ALA A 332 -49.68 -10.43 51.01
C ALA A 332 -50.81 -9.41 51.26
N GLN A 333 -51.25 -8.65 50.24
CA GLN A 333 -52.33 -7.66 50.46
C GLN A 333 -53.43 -7.54 49.40
N GLU A 334 -53.64 -8.53 48.53
CA GLU A 334 -54.89 -8.64 47.74
C GLU A 334 -55.55 -10.03 47.84
N ARG A 335 -55.51 -10.60 49.05
CA ARG A 335 -56.58 -11.48 49.56
C ARG A 335 -57.51 -10.65 50.45
N ASN A 336 -58.24 -9.72 49.86
CA ASN A 336 -59.54 -9.16 50.30
C ASN A 336 -59.86 -7.87 49.54
N ARG A 337 -60.30 -7.98 48.29
CA ARG A 337 -61.45 -7.26 47.72
C ARG A 337 -61.73 -7.70 46.29
#